data_AF-A0A1F6ZFM9-F1
#
_entry.id   AF-A0A1F6ZFM9-F1
#
_cell.length_a   1.000
_cell.length_b   1.000
_cell.length_c   1.000
_cell.angle_alpha   90.00
_cell.angle_beta   90.00
_cell.angle_gamma   90.00
#
_symmetry.space_group_name_H-M   'P 1'
#
loop_
_entity.id
_entity.type
_entity.pdbx_description
1 polymer ?
#
loop_
_entity_poly.entity_id
_entity_poly.type
_entity_poly.pdbx_seq_one_letter_code
_entity_poly.pdbx_strand_id
1 'polypeptide(L)'
;MPNSNSIQITTNYKKGVELCEKVLEMKKQGAYPFSIPDLFPDAIIPEGIKRGSLQHAIYLFYSVSLDRGRESRVVYKKCREMAELLDFSELPNLLPEYIRCFLDKNFAKPKPGKEVFGQPVKTWVENSRTLEEKFQGDPRKLKADTVEETIKNISRFRGYKEQMSWLLIKNYLRAGIWEFPLEECNIKTDRHVVRISYGTGVIEVKGAYKIRHDLLVQPLSKLYQEIIRNKKFSPIELNDAFWAIGSYCCKKNNSLYCLGNCSIGCETKPTADKKFTTLILNQDNRKNSRNLFSK
;
A
#
# COMPACT_ATOMS: atom_id res chain seq x y z
N MET A 1 -19.60 36.82 -11.15
CA MET A 1 -19.35 35.37 -11.01
C MET A 1 -17.88 35.18 -10.70
N PRO A 2 -17.48 34.62 -9.55
CA PRO A 2 -16.06 34.46 -9.25
C PRO A 2 -15.48 33.34 -10.13
N ASN A 3 -14.40 33.67 -10.84
CA ASN A 3 -13.67 32.83 -11.78
C ASN A 3 -13.30 31.46 -11.18
N SER A 4 -13.42 30.43 -12.00
CA SER A 4 -12.90 29.09 -11.75
C SER A 4 -11.37 29.14 -11.60
N ASN A 5 -10.87 29.27 -10.37
CA ASN A 5 -9.48 28.95 -10.10
C ASN A 5 -9.26 27.46 -10.41
N SER A 6 -8.54 27.16 -11.49
CA SER A 6 -8.15 25.79 -11.81
C SER A 6 -7.25 25.26 -10.71
N ILE A 7 -7.54 24.04 -10.26
CA ILE A 7 -6.69 23.36 -9.27
C ILE A 7 -5.36 23.06 -9.96
N GLN A 8 -4.26 23.54 -9.39
CA GLN A 8 -2.91 23.30 -9.89
C GLN A 8 -2.22 22.28 -8.98
N ILE A 9 -1.65 21.23 -9.58
CA ILE A 9 -0.91 20.19 -8.89
C ILE A 9 0.49 20.17 -9.48
N THR A 10 1.51 20.40 -8.66
CA THR A 10 2.91 20.45 -9.09
C THR A 10 3.77 19.55 -8.20
N THR A 11 4.71 18.83 -8.81
CA THR A 11 5.69 17.99 -8.11
C THR A 11 7.06 18.67 -8.06
N ASN A 12 7.82 18.41 -6.99
CA ASN A 12 9.16 18.91 -6.80
C ASN A 12 10.16 17.75 -6.79
N TYR A 13 10.92 17.62 -7.89
CA TYR A 13 11.87 16.51 -8.07
C TYR A 13 12.99 16.51 -7.03
N LYS A 14 13.59 17.67 -6.75
CA LYS A 14 14.68 17.80 -5.78
C LYS A 14 14.23 17.34 -4.39
N LYS A 15 13.08 17.85 -3.91
CA LYS A 15 12.48 17.41 -2.64
C LYS A 15 12.14 15.93 -2.65
N GLY A 16 11.70 15.39 -3.78
CA GLY A 16 11.43 13.96 -3.94
C GLY A 16 12.67 13.10 -3.73
N VAL A 17 13.81 13.48 -4.33
CA VAL A 17 15.11 12.82 -4.14
C VAL A 17 15.55 12.91 -2.68
N GLU A 18 15.55 14.12 -2.09
CA GLU A 18 15.93 14.35 -0.70
C GLU A 18 15.10 13.51 0.27
N LEU A 19 13.79 13.39 0.01
CA LEU A 19 12.90 12.54 0.79
C LEU A 19 13.28 11.05 0.65
N CYS A 20 13.52 10.57 -0.56
CA CYS A 20 13.94 9.18 -0.81
C CYS A 20 15.25 8.85 -0.08
N GLU A 21 16.27 9.70 -0.20
CA GLU A 21 17.55 9.53 0.51
C GLU A 21 17.35 9.49 2.01
N LYS A 22 16.54 10.42 2.54
CA LYS A 22 16.25 10.50 3.97
C LYS A 22 15.53 9.27 4.50
N VAL A 23 14.50 8.76 3.81
CA VAL A 23 13.77 7.57 4.30
C VAL A 23 14.63 6.31 4.24
N LEU A 24 15.51 6.20 3.25
CA LEU A 24 16.45 5.08 3.14
C LEU A 24 17.56 5.17 4.19
N GLU A 25 18.08 6.35 4.48
CA GLU A 25 19.07 6.55 5.54
C GLU A 25 18.47 6.24 6.91
N MET A 26 17.24 6.69 7.19
CA MET A 26 16.52 6.29 8.41
C MET A 26 16.40 4.78 8.55
N LYS A 27 16.09 4.07 7.45
CA LYS A 27 16.01 2.61 7.42
C LYS A 27 17.37 1.97 7.70
N LYS A 28 18.42 2.45 7.04
CA LYS A 28 19.79 1.96 7.21
C LYS A 28 20.30 2.13 8.65
N GLN A 29 19.96 3.25 9.29
CA GLN A 29 20.31 3.53 10.69
C GLN A 29 19.47 2.74 11.71
N GLY A 30 18.42 2.03 11.26
CA GLY A 30 17.46 1.40 12.17
C GLY A 30 16.69 2.40 13.02
N ALA A 31 16.60 3.67 12.59
CA ALA A 31 15.85 4.69 13.31
C ALA A 31 14.35 4.31 13.36
N TYR A 32 13.63 4.70 14.41
CA TYR A 32 12.19 4.45 14.47
C TYR A 32 11.50 4.98 13.18
N PRO A 33 10.63 4.19 12.53
CA PRO A 33 10.02 2.93 12.99
C PRO A 33 10.76 1.65 12.56
N PHE A 34 11.95 1.75 11.96
CA PHE A 34 12.71 0.62 11.41
C PHE A 34 13.35 -0.28 12.47
N SER A 35 13.43 0.16 13.72
CA SER A 35 13.85 -0.65 14.87
C SER A 35 12.78 -1.64 15.36
N ILE A 36 11.55 -1.59 14.85
CA ILE A 36 10.46 -2.45 15.31
C ILE A 36 10.67 -3.88 14.75
N PRO A 37 10.64 -4.93 15.59
CA PRO A 37 10.67 -6.31 15.11
C PRO A 37 9.48 -6.64 14.21
N ASP A 38 9.69 -7.51 13.22
CA ASP A 38 8.64 -7.98 12.30
C ASP A 38 7.84 -6.85 11.64
N LEU A 39 8.53 -5.75 11.32
CA LEU A 39 7.92 -4.52 10.82
C LEU A 39 7.07 -4.73 9.57
N PHE A 40 7.53 -5.58 8.64
CA PHE A 40 6.90 -5.80 7.34
C PHE A 40 6.03 -7.07 7.36
N PRO A 41 4.70 -6.93 7.57
CA PRO A 41 3.84 -8.09 7.81
C PRO A 41 3.69 -9.00 6.59
N ASP A 42 3.93 -8.46 5.40
CA ASP A 42 3.94 -9.10 4.08
C ASP A 42 5.27 -9.82 3.76
N ALA A 43 6.32 -9.65 4.56
CA ALA A 43 7.58 -10.37 4.42
C ALA A 43 7.63 -11.69 5.23
N ILE A 44 6.68 -11.86 6.17
CA ILE A 44 6.56 -13.04 7.04
C ILE A 44 5.78 -14.12 6.30
N ILE A 45 6.42 -15.28 6.13
CA ILE A 45 5.88 -16.42 5.38
C ILE A 45 5.08 -17.32 6.32
N PRO A 46 3.93 -17.88 5.90
CA PRO A 46 3.23 -18.91 6.66
C PRO A 46 4.11 -20.13 6.96
N GLU A 47 3.85 -20.81 8.06
CA GLU A 47 4.53 -22.07 8.39
C GLU A 47 4.27 -23.13 7.31
N GLY A 48 5.27 -23.98 7.04
CA GLY A 48 5.20 -25.01 5.99
C GLY A 48 5.31 -24.50 4.54
N ILE A 49 5.15 -23.21 4.28
CA ILE A 49 5.28 -22.64 2.93
C ILE A 49 6.74 -22.23 2.65
N LYS A 50 7.35 -22.82 1.62
CA LYS A 50 8.70 -22.45 1.17
C LYS A 50 8.71 -21.10 0.44
N ARG A 51 9.63 -20.19 0.79
CA ARG A 51 9.87 -18.94 0.06
C ARG A 51 10.09 -19.20 -1.43
N GLY A 52 9.38 -18.46 -2.27
CA GLY A 52 9.48 -18.54 -3.73
C GLY A 52 8.71 -19.69 -4.38
N SER A 53 8.07 -20.56 -3.61
CA SER A 53 7.27 -21.67 -4.15
C SER A 53 5.99 -21.21 -4.82
N LEU A 54 5.32 -22.13 -5.54
CA LEU A 54 3.98 -21.91 -6.08
C LEU A 54 2.98 -21.54 -4.97
N GLN A 55 2.98 -22.30 -3.86
CA GLN A 55 2.13 -22.03 -2.70
C GLN A 55 2.38 -20.63 -2.12
N HIS A 56 3.65 -20.19 -2.08
CA HIS A 56 3.98 -18.84 -1.63
C HIS A 56 3.43 -17.76 -2.59
N ALA A 57 3.52 -17.98 -3.90
CA ALA A 57 2.97 -17.08 -4.90
C ALA A 57 1.44 -16.99 -4.77
N ILE A 58 0.75 -18.13 -4.64
CA ILE A 58 -0.71 -18.20 -4.43
C ILE A 58 -1.10 -17.49 -3.13
N TYR A 59 -0.40 -17.76 -2.02
CA TYR A 59 -0.61 -17.08 -0.74
C TYR A 59 -0.53 -15.55 -0.88
N LEU A 60 0.53 -15.04 -1.52
CA LEU A 60 0.72 -13.60 -1.74
C LEU A 60 -0.37 -13.02 -2.64
N PHE A 61 -0.74 -13.72 -3.71
CA PHE A 61 -1.78 -13.30 -4.64
C PHE A 61 -3.14 -13.09 -3.95
N TYR A 62 -3.58 -14.02 -3.10
CA TYR A 62 -4.85 -13.82 -2.39
C TYR A 62 -4.72 -12.83 -1.24
N SER A 63 -3.61 -12.83 -0.50
CA SER A 63 -3.38 -11.92 0.62
C SER A 63 -3.32 -10.46 0.19
N VAL A 64 -2.62 -10.15 -0.90
CA VAL A 64 -2.53 -8.80 -1.46
C VAL A 64 -3.92 -8.29 -1.87
N SER A 65 -4.78 -9.14 -2.45
CA SER A 65 -6.14 -8.74 -2.83
C SER A 65 -7.00 -8.29 -1.64
N LEU A 66 -6.68 -8.76 -0.42
CA LEU A 66 -7.37 -8.37 0.82
C LEU A 66 -6.76 -7.12 1.49
N ASP A 67 -5.54 -6.73 1.18
CA ASP A 67 -4.83 -5.62 1.86
C ASP A 67 -5.43 -4.24 1.56
N ARG A 68 -6.18 -4.11 0.45
CA ARG A 68 -6.73 -2.83 0.00
C ARG A 68 -7.66 -2.19 1.04
N GLY A 69 -7.23 -1.04 1.57
CA GLY A 69 -8.02 -0.22 2.49
C GLY A 69 -8.11 -0.78 3.92
N ARG A 70 -7.34 -1.83 4.24
CA ARG A 70 -7.31 -2.47 5.55
C ARG A 70 -5.99 -2.19 6.27
N GLU A 71 -5.89 -2.62 7.53
CA GLU A 71 -4.63 -2.58 8.28
C GLU A 71 -3.80 -3.82 7.91
N SER A 72 -2.70 -3.63 7.16
CA SER A 72 -1.92 -4.72 6.58
C SER A 72 -1.46 -5.75 7.62
N ARG A 73 -1.07 -5.30 8.83
CA ARG A 73 -0.69 -6.20 9.92
C ARG A 73 -1.80 -7.19 10.30
N VAL A 74 -3.04 -6.72 10.38
CA VAL A 74 -4.19 -7.58 10.67
C VAL A 74 -4.44 -8.51 9.48
N VAL A 75 -4.37 -7.99 8.25
CA VAL A 75 -4.59 -8.79 7.05
C VAL A 75 -3.61 -9.94 6.92
N TYR A 76 -2.32 -9.66 6.89
CA TYR A 76 -1.32 -10.72 6.69
C TYR A 76 -1.25 -11.68 7.88
N LYS A 77 -1.47 -11.21 9.12
CA LYS A 77 -1.62 -12.13 10.28
C LYS A 77 -2.76 -13.11 10.05
N LYS A 78 -3.95 -12.62 9.70
CA LYS A 78 -5.11 -13.47 9.42
C LYS A 78 -4.91 -14.37 8.21
N CYS A 79 -4.25 -13.90 7.16
CA CYS A 79 -3.92 -14.74 6.02
C CYS A 79 -2.96 -15.89 6.39
N ARG A 80 -2.00 -15.66 7.29
CA ARG A 80 -1.12 -16.75 7.77
C ARG A 80 -1.92 -17.80 8.55
N GLU A 81 -2.73 -17.36 9.52
CA GLU A 81 -3.62 -18.25 10.28
C GLU A 81 -4.56 -19.05 9.35
N MET A 82 -5.04 -18.42 8.27
CA MET A 82 -5.87 -19.10 7.27
C MET A 82 -5.10 -20.10 6.41
N ALA A 83 -3.83 -19.81 6.08
CA ALA A 83 -3.00 -20.70 5.28
C ALA A 83 -2.62 -21.99 6.03
N GLU A 84 -2.73 -22.00 7.36
CA GLU A 84 -2.62 -23.21 8.19
C GLU A 84 -3.88 -24.10 8.10
N LEU A 85 -5.03 -23.53 7.71
CA LEU A 85 -6.33 -24.21 7.68
C LEU A 85 -6.77 -24.62 6.27
N LEU A 86 -6.25 -23.96 5.25
CA LEU A 86 -6.67 -24.13 3.86
C LEU A 86 -5.48 -23.85 2.93
N ASP A 87 -5.17 -24.79 2.03
CA ASP A 87 -4.29 -24.48 0.91
C ASP A 87 -5.03 -23.57 -0.06
N PHE A 88 -4.51 -22.36 -0.26
CA PHE A 88 -5.14 -21.38 -1.13
C PHE A 88 -5.20 -21.82 -2.60
N SER A 89 -4.45 -22.86 -3.01
CA SER A 89 -4.63 -23.48 -4.33
C SER A 89 -5.97 -24.19 -4.50
N GLU A 90 -6.67 -24.50 -3.41
CA GLU A 90 -7.98 -25.15 -3.43
C GLU A 90 -9.12 -24.16 -3.66
N LEU A 91 -8.88 -22.85 -3.53
CA LEU A 91 -9.89 -21.80 -3.67
C LEU A 91 -10.78 -21.90 -4.94
N PRO A 92 -10.26 -22.26 -6.13
CA PRO A 92 -11.09 -22.46 -7.32
C PRO A 92 -12.14 -23.57 -7.20
N ASN A 93 -11.92 -24.55 -6.30
CA ASN A 93 -12.81 -25.69 -6.10
C ASN A 93 -13.84 -25.46 -4.97
N LEU A 94 -13.73 -24.36 -4.23
CA LEU A 94 -14.60 -24.07 -3.10
C LEU A 94 -15.86 -23.33 -3.52
N LEU A 95 -16.98 -23.67 -2.87
CA LEU A 95 -18.22 -22.92 -3.03
C LEU A 95 -18.08 -21.49 -2.49
N PRO A 96 -18.67 -20.47 -3.14
CA PRO A 96 -18.65 -19.09 -2.65
C PRO A 96 -19.12 -18.92 -1.21
N GLU A 97 -20.10 -19.73 -0.78
CA GLU A 97 -20.65 -19.74 0.58
C GLU A 97 -19.59 -20.21 1.59
N TYR A 98 -18.78 -21.19 1.22
CA TYR A 98 -17.67 -21.66 2.05
C TYR A 98 -16.61 -20.56 2.20
N ILE A 99 -16.19 -19.93 1.08
CA ILE A 99 -15.22 -18.83 1.10
C ILE A 99 -15.72 -17.68 1.98
N ARG A 100 -17.03 -17.37 1.90
CA ARG A 100 -17.66 -16.37 2.76
C ARG A 100 -17.57 -16.73 4.24
N CYS A 101 -18.04 -17.91 4.62
CA CYS A 101 -17.99 -18.39 6.00
C CYS A 101 -16.54 -18.38 6.53
N PHE A 102 -15.59 -18.80 5.70
CA PHE A 102 -14.18 -18.80 6.03
C PHE A 102 -13.62 -17.39 6.27
N LEU A 103 -13.91 -16.43 5.40
CA LEU A 103 -13.46 -15.05 5.56
C LEU A 103 -14.14 -14.36 6.76
N ASP A 104 -15.45 -14.53 6.94
CA ASP A 104 -16.19 -13.92 8.05
C ASP A 104 -15.68 -14.45 9.41
N LYS A 105 -15.46 -15.77 9.54
CA LYS A 105 -14.91 -16.38 10.76
C LYS A 105 -13.52 -15.85 11.11
N ASN A 106 -12.68 -15.60 10.11
CA ASN A 106 -11.28 -15.23 10.33
C ASN A 106 -11.03 -13.73 10.46
N PHE A 107 -11.86 -12.87 9.86
CA PHE A 107 -11.66 -11.42 9.88
C PHE A 107 -12.70 -10.60 10.63
N ALA A 108 -13.95 -11.07 10.74
CA ALA A 108 -15.00 -10.32 11.42
C ALA A 108 -15.17 -10.80 12.86
N LYS A 109 -15.50 -9.88 13.78
CA LYS A 109 -16.30 -10.27 14.94
C LYS A 109 -17.72 -10.47 14.40
N PRO A 110 -18.36 -11.64 14.59
CA PRO A 110 -19.70 -11.85 14.09
C PRO A 110 -20.64 -10.79 14.67
N LYS A 111 -21.11 -9.88 13.82
CA LYS A 111 -22.26 -9.02 14.13
C LYS A 111 -23.44 -9.63 13.39
N PRO A 112 -24.49 -10.08 14.09
CA PRO A 112 -25.66 -10.65 13.44
C PRO A 112 -26.20 -9.72 12.36
N GLY A 113 -26.42 -10.25 11.15
CA GLY A 113 -27.09 -9.53 10.05
C GLY A 113 -26.27 -8.46 9.32
N LYS A 114 -24.96 -8.31 9.57
CA LYS A 114 -24.09 -7.41 8.78
C LYS A 114 -23.04 -8.18 8.00
N GLU A 115 -23.21 -8.23 6.68
CA GLU A 115 -22.18 -8.71 5.76
C GLU A 115 -20.92 -7.84 5.86
N VAL A 116 -19.77 -8.46 6.14
CA VAL A 116 -18.48 -7.75 6.23
C VAL A 116 -17.62 -8.00 4.98
N PHE A 117 -17.73 -9.19 4.36
CA PHE A 117 -16.82 -9.64 3.30
C PHE A 117 -17.44 -9.89 1.91
N GLY A 118 -18.65 -9.40 1.60
CA GLY A 118 -19.27 -9.63 0.27
C GLY A 118 -18.37 -9.29 -0.93
N GLN A 119 -17.68 -8.15 -0.89
CA GLN A 119 -16.76 -7.75 -1.96
C GLN A 119 -15.46 -8.59 -2.03
N PRO A 120 -14.79 -8.90 -0.91
CA PRO A 120 -13.69 -9.88 -0.86
C PRO A 120 -14.03 -11.28 -1.37
N VAL A 121 -15.18 -11.85 -0.97
CA VAL A 121 -15.63 -13.16 -1.47
C VAL A 121 -15.73 -13.14 -2.99
N LYS A 122 -16.42 -12.14 -3.52
CA LYS A 122 -16.54 -11.93 -4.96
C LYS A 122 -15.17 -11.76 -5.64
N THR A 123 -14.23 -11.10 -4.96
CA THR A 123 -12.85 -10.93 -5.46
C THR A 123 -12.13 -12.28 -5.54
N TRP A 124 -12.16 -13.10 -4.50
CA TRP A 124 -11.51 -14.40 -4.50
C TRP A 124 -12.15 -15.36 -5.51
N VAL A 125 -13.47 -15.44 -5.60
CA VAL A 125 -14.18 -16.30 -6.56
C VAL A 125 -13.84 -15.91 -8.01
N GLU A 126 -14.00 -14.63 -8.37
CA GLU A 126 -13.73 -14.17 -9.74
C GLU A 126 -12.24 -14.29 -10.10
N ASN A 127 -11.35 -14.02 -9.15
CA ASN A 127 -9.92 -14.15 -9.38
C ASN A 127 -9.48 -15.61 -9.50
N SER A 128 -10.04 -16.51 -8.69
CA SER A 128 -9.76 -17.96 -8.78
C SER A 128 -10.13 -18.48 -10.16
N ARG A 129 -11.34 -18.16 -10.64
CA ARG A 129 -11.79 -18.54 -11.98
C ARG A 129 -10.87 -17.98 -13.07
N THR A 130 -10.55 -16.70 -12.99
CA THR A 130 -9.68 -16.05 -14.00
C THR A 130 -8.27 -16.64 -13.98
N LEU A 131 -7.75 -17.00 -12.80
CA LEU A 131 -6.43 -17.57 -12.64
C LEU A 131 -6.37 -18.99 -13.20
N GLU A 132 -7.38 -19.82 -12.95
CA GLU A 132 -7.52 -21.15 -13.56
C GLU A 132 -7.62 -21.06 -15.09
N GLU A 133 -8.62 -20.31 -15.60
CA GLU A 133 -8.93 -20.25 -17.03
C GLU A 133 -7.77 -19.71 -17.88
N LYS A 134 -7.03 -18.70 -17.39
CA LYS A 134 -6.04 -17.97 -18.19
C LYS A 134 -4.60 -18.28 -17.82
N PHE A 135 -4.36 -18.81 -16.62
CA PHE A 135 -3.03 -19.00 -16.08
C PHE A 135 -2.86 -20.37 -15.38
N GLN A 136 -3.80 -21.30 -15.57
CA GLN A 136 -3.73 -22.68 -15.04
C GLN A 136 -3.47 -22.70 -13.52
N GLY A 137 -4.12 -21.80 -12.78
CA GLY A 137 -4.01 -21.72 -11.33
C GLY A 137 -2.68 -21.13 -10.81
N ASP A 138 -1.75 -20.77 -11.69
CA ASP A 138 -0.40 -20.35 -11.32
C ASP A 138 -0.20 -18.84 -11.49
N PRO A 139 -0.18 -18.05 -10.39
CA PRO A 139 -0.03 -16.60 -10.49
C PRO A 139 1.40 -16.18 -10.84
N ARG A 140 2.38 -17.10 -10.88
CA ARG A 140 3.74 -16.80 -11.37
C ARG A 140 3.71 -16.52 -12.88
N LYS A 141 2.75 -17.11 -13.62
CA LYS A 141 2.53 -16.90 -15.07
C LYS A 141 1.94 -15.54 -15.42
N LEU A 142 1.65 -14.68 -14.44
CA LEU A 142 1.26 -13.30 -14.69
C LEU A 142 2.44 -12.45 -15.22
N LYS A 143 3.68 -12.84 -14.89
CA LYS A 143 4.88 -12.18 -15.39
C LYS A 143 4.97 -12.35 -16.90
N ALA A 144 5.12 -11.21 -17.56
CA ALA A 144 5.47 -11.10 -18.97
C ALA A 144 6.94 -10.64 -19.11
N ASP A 145 7.34 -10.32 -20.33
CA ASP A 145 8.68 -9.83 -20.63
C ASP A 145 8.92 -8.44 -20.06
N THR A 146 7.88 -7.58 -20.07
CA THR A 146 7.93 -6.22 -19.54
C THR A 146 7.11 -6.05 -18.27
N VAL A 147 7.51 -5.09 -17.44
CA VAL A 147 6.73 -4.69 -16.26
C VAL A 147 5.35 -4.15 -16.65
N GLU A 148 5.26 -3.41 -17.76
CA GLU A 148 3.99 -2.86 -18.26
C GLU A 148 3.00 -3.96 -18.63
N GLU A 149 3.44 -4.97 -19.37
CA GLU A 149 2.58 -6.10 -19.75
C GLU A 149 2.22 -6.96 -18.54
N THR A 150 3.14 -7.09 -17.58
CA THR A 150 2.88 -7.76 -16.30
C THR A 150 1.78 -7.03 -15.52
N ILE A 151 1.83 -5.70 -15.44
CA ILE A 151 0.77 -4.89 -14.83
C ILE A 151 -0.55 -5.08 -15.57
N LYS A 152 -0.53 -5.12 -16.91
CA LYS A 152 -1.72 -5.40 -17.73
C LYS A 152 -2.32 -6.77 -17.39
N ASN A 153 -1.50 -7.81 -17.23
CA ASN A 153 -1.95 -9.14 -16.82
C ASN A 153 -2.57 -9.12 -15.42
N ILE A 154 -1.90 -8.50 -14.44
CA ILE A 154 -2.40 -8.36 -13.07
C ILE A 154 -3.71 -7.54 -13.04
N SER A 155 -3.84 -6.51 -13.87
CA SER A 155 -5.02 -5.62 -13.90
C SER A 155 -6.31 -6.28 -14.36
N ARG A 156 -6.22 -7.49 -14.94
CA ARG A 156 -7.38 -8.32 -15.31
C ARG A 156 -8.13 -8.83 -14.08
N PHE A 157 -7.47 -8.86 -12.92
CA PHE A 157 -8.03 -9.42 -11.70
C PHE A 157 -8.80 -8.36 -10.91
N ARG A 158 -9.90 -8.77 -10.30
CA ARG A 158 -10.69 -7.92 -9.42
C ARG A 158 -9.86 -7.47 -8.23
N GLY A 159 -9.96 -6.18 -7.91
CA GLY A 159 -9.23 -5.56 -6.81
C GLY A 159 -7.79 -5.16 -7.17
N TYR A 160 -7.23 -5.69 -8.26
CA TYR A 160 -5.89 -5.40 -8.75
C TYR A 160 -5.87 -4.18 -9.69
N LYS A 161 -6.00 -2.99 -9.12
CA LYS A 161 -5.63 -1.75 -9.83
C LYS A 161 -4.12 -1.51 -9.72
N GLU A 162 -3.60 -0.55 -10.49
CA GLU A 162 -2.16 -0.21 -10.55
C GLU A 162 -1.43 -0.27 -9.19
N GLN A 163 -1.96 0.39 -8.16
CA GLN A 163 -1.37 0.36 -6.81
C GLN A 163 -1.22 -1.07 -6.25
N MET A 164 -2.26 -1.90 -6.39
CA MET A 164 -2.24 -3.27 -5.91
C MET A 164 -1.36 -4.17 -6.79
N SER A 165 -1.25 -3.86 -8.10
CA SER A 165 -0.30 -4.51 -8.99
C SER A 165 1.15 -4.25 -8.55
N TRP A 166 1.49 -3.00 -8.23
CA TRP A 166 2.82 -2.67 -7.69
C TRP A 166 3.09 -3.33 -6.33
N LEU A 167 2.07 -3.47 -5.48
CA LEU A 167 2.21 -4.22 -4.23
C LEU A 167 2.53 -5.70 -4.47
N LEU A 168 1.85 -6.33 -5.44
CA LEU A 168 2.10 -7.72 -5.80
C LEU A 168 3.50 -7.90 -6.39
N ILE A 169 3.87 -7.04 -7.36
CA ILE A 169 5.21 -7.04 -7.98
C ILE A 169 6.28 -6.92 -6.90
N LYS A 170 6.15 -5.94 -5.98
CA LYS A 170 7.07 -5.78 -4.84
C LYS A 170 7.23 -7.07 -4.04
N ASN A 171 6.13 -7.71 -3.67
CA ASN A 171 6.16 -8.93 -2.87
C ASN A 171 6.79 -10.10 -3.63
N TYR A 172 6.55 -10.20 -4.93
CA TYR A 172 7.11 -11.27 -5.76
C TYR A 172 8.61 -11.07 -6.01
N LEU A 173 9.06 -9.83 -6.24
CA LEU A 173 10.48 -9.49 -6.30
C LEU A 173 11.19 -9.81 -4.98
N ARG A 174 10.62 -9.38 -3.84
CA ARG A 174 11.18 -9.69 -2.50
C ARG A 174 11.24 -11.20 -2.24
N ALA A 175 10.28 -11.94 -2.75
CA ALA A 175 10.19 -13.38 -2.56
C ALA A 175 11.14 -14.18 -3.48
N GLY A 176 11.78 -13.54 -4.46
CA GLY A 176 12.55 -14.22 -5.51
C GLY A 176 11.66 -15.02 -6.48
N ILE A 177 10.38 -14.65 -6.60
CA ILE A 177 9.44 -15.29 -7.54
C ILE A 177 9.61 -14.70 -8.95
N TRP A 178 9.81 -13.39 -9.02
CA TRP A 178 10.04 -12.66 -10.27
C TRP A 178 11.34 -11.88 -10.18
N GLU A 179 11.88 -11.60 -11.35
CA GLU A 179 13.02 -10.72 -11.54
C GLU A 179 12.64 -9.67 -12.60
N PHE A 180 12.94 -8.40 -12.29
CA PHE A 180 12.82 -7.27 -13.19
C PHE A 180 13.96 -6.29 -12.92
N PRO A 181 14.40 -5.51 -13.93
CA PRO A 181 15.22 -4.34 -13.68
C PRO A 181 14.51 -3.41 -12.69
N LEU A 182 15.21 -3.00 -11.63
CA LEU A 182 14.60 -2.19 -10.57
C LEU A 182 14.17 -0.81 -11.08
N GLU A 183 14.85 -0.27 -12.10
CA GLU A 183 14.51 0.98 -12.78
C GLU A 183 13.22 0.93 -13.62
N GLU A 184 12.72 -0.26 -13.94
CA GLU A 184 11.43 -0.45 -14.60
C GLU A 184 10.28 -0.57 -13.61
N CYS A 185 10.60 -0.83 -12.33
CA CYS A 185 9.64 -0.98 -11.27
C CYS A 185 9.31 0.38 -10.61
N ASN A 186 8.16 0.42 -9.95
CA ASN A 186 7.71 1.61 -9.21
C ASN A 186 7.25 1.22 -7.79
N ILE A 187 7.05 2.23 -6.95
CA ILE A 187 6.42 2.06 -5.64
C ILE A 187 4.89 2.03 -5.76
N LYS A 188 4.23 1.37 -4.81
CA LYS A 188 2.79 1.54 -4.61
C LYS A 188 2.54 2.94 -4.03
N THR A 189 2.15 3.87 -4.90
CA THR A 189 1.75 5.22 -4.49
C THR A 189 0.38 5.18 -3.82
N ASP A 190 0.33 4.91 -2.50
CA ASP A 190 -0.90 4.87 -1.71
C ASP A 190 -1.07 6.10 -0.78
N ARG A 191 -1.98 6.01 0.19
CA ARG A 191 -2.24 7.10 1.16
C ARG A 191 -1.00 7.49 1.98
N HIS A 192 -0.08 6.56 2.22
CA HIS A 192 1.11 6.81 3.00
C HIS A 192 2.08 7.67 2.22
N VAL A 193 2.38 7.25 0.98
CA VAL A 193 3.20 8.01 0.04
C VAL A 193 2.62 9.40 -0.16
N VAL A 194 1.35 9.51 -0.58
CA VAL A 194 0.71 10.81 -0.85
C VAL A 194 0.78 11.77 0.34
N ARG A 195 0.52 11.28 1.56
CA ARG A 195 0.56 12.13 2.77
C ARG A 195 1.97 12.59 3.09
N ILE A 196 2.95 11.71 3.00
CA ILE A 196 4.35 12.03 3.29
C ILE A 196 4.85 13.02 2.24
N SER A 197 4.60 12.76 0.95
CA SER A 197 4.98 13.64 -0.16
C SER A 197 4.36 15.04 -0.03
N TYR A 198 3.06 15.12 0.29
CA TYR A 198 2.42 16.42 0.50
C TYR A 198 3.02 17.14 1.72
N GLY A 199 3.18 16.42 2.83
CA GLY A 199 3.70 17.02 4.06
C GLY A 199 5.13 17.55 3.95
N THR A 200 5.92 16.99 3.03
CA THR A 200 7.32 17.37 2.78
C THR A 200 7.47 18.36 1.61
N GLY A 201 6.36 18.77 0.99
CA GLY A 201 6.38 19.67 -0.17
C GLY A 201 6.90 19.02 -1.46
N VAL A 202 6.96 17.69 -1.53
CA VAL A 202 7.24 16.95 -2.77
C VAL A 202 6.10 17.13 -3.78
N ILE A 203 4.87 17.31 -3.28
CA ILE A 203 3.72 17.69 -4.10
C ILE A 203 3.01 18.88 -3.47
N GLU A 204 2.72 19.88 -4.28
CA GLU A 204 1.97 21.07 -3.91
C GLU A 204 0.63 21.11 -4.64
N VAL A 205 -0.39 21.61 -3.95
CA VAL A 205 -1.73 21.80 -4.50
C VAL A 205 -2.16 23.24 -4.26
N LYS A 206 -2.44 23.98 -5.34
CA LYS A 206 -2.93 25.37 -5.29
C LYS A 206 -4.34 25.45 -5.85
N GLY A 207 -5.11 26.44 -5.38
CA GLY A 207 -6.48 26.66 -5.84
C GLY A 207 -7.54 25.71 -5.25
N ALA A 208 -7.21 24.93 -4.22
CA ALA A 208 -8.14 24.03 -3.56
C ALA A 208 -7.99 24.03 -2.02
N TYR A 209 -9.12 23.94 -1.31
CA TYR A 209 -9.15 23.66 0.14
C TYR A 209 -9.17 22.15 0.44
N LYS A 210 -9.70 21.35 -0.48
CA LYS A 210 -9.76 19.89 -0.36
C LYS A 210 -9.46 19.25 -1.70
N ILE A 211 -8.79 18.11 -1.67
CA ILE A 211 -8.47 17.35 -2.89
C ILE A 211 -8.66 15.86 -2.63
N ARG A 212 -9.19 15.15 -3.62
CA ARG A 212 -9.27 13.69 -3.52
C ARG A 212 -7.87 13.09 -3.66
N HIS A 213 -7.60 12.08 -2.85
CA HIS A 213 -6.30 11.39 -2.81
C HIS A 213 -5.91 10.82 -4.18
N ASP A 214 -6.87 10.27 -4.93
CA ASP A 214 -6.63 9.63 -6.23
C ASP A 214 -6.06 10.58 -7.29
N LEU A 215 -6.38 11.88 -7.20
CA LEU A 215 -5.85 12.89 -8.12
C LEU A 215 -4.35 13.15 -7.94
N LEU A 216 -3.78 12.76 -6.80
CA LEU A 216 -2.36 12.92 -6.48
C LEU A 216 -1.53 11.67 -6.81
N VAL A 217 -2.19 10.53 -7.02
CA VAL A 217 -1.51 9.23 -7.23
C VAL A 217 -0.70 9.24 -8.52
N GLN A 218 -1.28 9.64 -9.64
CA GLN A 218 -0.58 9.59 -10.93
C GLN A 218 0.62 10.58 -11.00
N PRO A 219 0.50 11.86 -10.58
CA PRO A 219 1.66 12.76 -10.55
C PRO A 219 2.82 12.23 -9.70
N LEU A 220 2.53 11.67 -8.53
CA LEU A 220 3.55 11.09 -7.65
C LEU A 220 4.11 9.78 -8.21
N SER A 221 3.28 8.92 -8.79
CA SER A 221 3.72 7.67 -9.44
C SER A 221 4.76 7.96 -10.52
N LYS A 222 4.50 8.96 -11.37
CA LYS A 222 5.44 9.42 -12.40
C LYS A 222 6.73 9.98 -11.80
N LEU A 223 6.61 10.86 -10.80
CA LEU A 223 7.76 11.45 -10.13
C LEU A 223 8.67 10.38 -9.52
N TYR A 224 8.12 9.44 -8.75
CA TYR A 224 8.92 8.42 -8.09
C TYR A 224 9.54 7.43 -9.08
N GLN A 225 8.85 7.10 -10.18
CA GLN A 225 9.45 6.30 -11.24
C GLN A 225 10.67 6.99 -11.86
N GLU A 226 10.58 8.29 -12.11
CA GLU A 226 11.70 9.09 -12.62
C GLU A 226 12.88 9.11 -11.64
N ILE A 227 12.61 9.33 -10.35
CA ILE A 227 13.63 9.30 -9.29
C ILE A 227 14.29 7.92 -9.22
N ILE A 228 13.51 6.84 -9.21
CA ILE A 228 14.01 5.46 -9.14
C ILE A 228 14.94 5.19 -10.33
N ARG A 229 14.54 5.56 -11.56
CA ARG A 229 15.34 5.36 -12.76
C ARG A 229 16.67 6.12 -12.71
N ASN A 230 16.63 7.38 -12.28
CA ASN A 230 17.80 8.27 -12.29
C ASN A 230 18.75 8.04 -11.12
N LYS A 231 18.23 7.69 -9.94
CA LYS A 231 19.01 7.51 -8.71
C LYS A 231 19.28 6.05 -8.37
N LYS A 232 18.69 5.11 -9.12
CA LYS A 232 18.82 3.66 -8.92
C LYS A 232 18.42 3.23 -7.51
N PHE A 233 17.46 3.92 -6.90
CA PHE A 233 16.92 3.52 -5.61
C PHE A 233 16.10 2.24 -5.74
N SER A 234 16.18 1.36 -4.74
CA SER A 234 15.37 0.15 -4.70
C SER A 234 13.89 0.50 -4.47
N PRO A 235 12.98 0.18 -5.40
CA PRO A 235 11.55 0.42 -5.20
C PRO A 235 10.98 -0.42 -4.06
N ILE A 236 11.56 -1.59 -3.78
CA ILE A 236 11.14 -2.43 -2.65
C ILE A 236 11.43 -1.69 -1.33
N GLU A 237 12.64 -1.16 -1.20
CA GLU A 237 13.05 -0.46 0.01
C GLU A 237 12.30 0.84 0.22
N LEU A 238 12.09 1.62 -0.84
CA LEU A 238 11.30 2.84 -0.77
C LEU A 238 9.85 2.55 -0.37
N ASN A 239 9.23 1.52 -0.97
CA ASN A 239 7.86 1.16 -0.64
C ASN A 239 7.71 0.75 0.83
N ASP A 240 8.67 -0.03 1.33
CA ASP A 240 8.72 -0.43 2.74
C ASP A 240 8.94 0.76 3.66
N ALA A 241 9.84 1.67 3.29
CA ALA A 241 10.11 2.88 4.06
C ALA A 241 8.88 3.78 4.17
N PHE A 242 8.23 4.09 3.05
CA PHE A 242 7.01 4.89 3.04
C PHE A 242 5.87 4.23 3.82
N TRP A 243 5.69 2.92 3.67
CA TRP A 243 4.65 2.19 4.41
C TRP A 243 4.93 2.21 5.92
N ALA A 244 6.17 1.97 6.35
CA ALA A 244 6.55 1.94 7.77
C ALA A 244 6.35 3.32 8.42
N ILE A 245 6.93 4.37 7.85
CA ILE A 245 6.75 5.76 8.32
C ILE A 245 5.26 6.11 8.32
N GLY A 246 4.55 5.79 7.25
CA GLY A 246 3.14 6.09 7.11
C GLY A 246 2.26 5.37 8.13
N SER A 247 2.61 4.15 8.52
CA SER A 247 1.84 3.32 9.45
C SER A 247 2.13 3.65 10.91
N TYR A 248 3.40 3.97 11.21
CA TYR A 248 3.90 4.09 12.57
C TYR A 248 4.18 5.51 13.01
N CYS A 249 4.55 6.44 12.13
CA CYS A 249 4.84 7.82 12.51
C CYS A 249 3.65 8.74 12.22
N CYS A 250 2.98 8.52 11.09
CA CYS A 250 1.89 9.40 10.62
C CYS A 250 0.49 8.95 11.08
N LYS A 251 0.38 8.21 12.18
CA LYS A 251 -0.90 7.64 12.66
C LYS A 251 -1.81 8.73 13.31
N LYS A 252 -3.13 8.56 13.19
CA LYS A 252 -4.18 9.28 13.97
C LYS A 252 -4.26 10.82 13.83
N ASN A 253 -3.73 11.45 12.77
CA ASN A 253 -3.69 12.91 12.66
C ASN A 253 -3.05 13.63 13.88
N ASN A 254 -2.27 12.94 14.73
CA ASN A 254 -1.67 13.53 15.94
C ASN A 254 -0.30 14.20 15.62
N SER A 255 -0.24 15.54 15.66
CA SER A 255 0.96 16.31 15.31
C SER A 255 2.10 16.13 16.32
N LEU A 256 1.80 16.10 17.61
CA LEU A 256 2.79 15.87 18.68
C LEU A 256 3.48 14.52 18.51
N TYR A 257 2.70 13.48 18.24
CA TYR A 257 3.25 12.15 18.02
C TYR A 257 4.16 12.10 16.78
N CYS A 258 3.81 12.84 15.73
CA CYS A 258 4.64 12.96 14.53
C CYS A 258 5.95 13.71 14.83
N LEU A 259 5.90 14.85 15.52
CA LEU A 259 7.08 15.65 15.84
C LEU A 259 8.04 14.91 16.78
N GLY A 260 7.51 14.15 17.75
CA GLY A 260 8.34 13.42 18.71
C GLY A 260 8.95 12.12 18.17
N ASN A 261 8.39 11.52 17.11
CA ASN A 261 8.78 10.17 16.65
C ASN A 261 9.10 10.08 15.16
N CYS A 262 9.09 11.17 14.39
CA CYS A 262 9.31 11.14 12.95
C CYS A 262 10.38 12.14 12.52
N SER A 263 11.54 11.63 12.11
CA SER A 263 12.65 12.48 11.65
C SER A 263 12.45 13.08 10.26
N ILE A 264 11.34 12.78 9.57
CA ILE A 264 11.08 13.23 8.20
C ILE A 264 11.04 14.76 8.08
N GLY A 265 10.58 15.48 9.10
CA GLY A 265 10.55 16.94 9.09
C GLY A 265 9.55 17.51 8.08
N CYS A 266 8.29 17.11 8.17
CA CYS A 266 7.23 17.64 7.31
C CYS A 266 6.97 19.14 7.57
N GLU A 267 6.95 19.94 6.51
CA GLU A 267 6.58 21.37 6.50
C GLU A 267 5.10 21.57 6.81
N THR A 268 4.25 20.67 6.32
CA THR A 268 2.82 20.70 6.54
C THR A 268 2.31 19.33 6.96
N LYS A 269 1.17 19.32 7.64
CA LYS A 269 0.47 18.07 7.94
C LYS A 269 -0.91 18.08 7.31
N PRO A 270 -1.13 17.32 6.22
CA PRO A 270 -2.47 17.21 5.67
C PRO A 270 -3.33 16.39 6.63
N THR A 271 -4.47 16.93 6.99
CA THR A 271 -5.56 16.17 7.60
C THR A 271 -6.32 15.45 6.51
N ALA A 272 -6.69 14.19 6.75
CA ALA A 272 -7.55 13.44 5.84
C ALA A 272 -8.93 13.22 6.48
N ASP A 273 -9.95 13.04 5.64
CA ASP A 273 -11.26 12.58 6.11
C ASP A 273 -11.17 11.19 6.78
N LYS A 274 -12.22 10.77 7.50
CA LYS A 274 -12.25 9.48 8.21
C LYS A 274 -12.01 8.27 7.29
N LYS A 275 -12.30 8.41 6.00
CA LYS A 275 -12.14 7.35 4.98
C LYS A 275 -10.79 7.42 4.26
N PHE A 276 -9.96 8.42 4.58
CA PHE A 276 -8.72 8.76 3.90
C PHE A 276 -8.87 8.94 2.37
N THR A 277 -10.05 9.35 1.93
CA THR A 277 -10.36 9.59 0.51
C THR A 277 -10.06 11.01 0.07
N THR A 278 -10.10 11.96 1.01
CA THR A 278 -9.90 13.38 0.75
C THR A 278 -8.86 13.95 1.70
N LEU A 279 -7.89 14.69 1.16
CA LEU A 279 -7.00 15.54 1.94
C LEU A 279 -7.63 16.93 2.09
N ILE A 280 -7.60 17.44 3.30
CA ILE A 280 -7.94 18.82 3.65
C ILE A 280 -6.64 19.61 3.68
N LEU A 281 -6.55 20.58 2.77
CA LEU A 281 -5.40 21.43 2.51
C LEU A 281 -5.52 22.69 3.38
N ASN A 282 -4.39 23.23 3.84
CA ASN A 282 -4.36 24.48 4.62
C ASN A 282 -5.18 24.48 5.93
N GLN A 283 -5.08 23.42 6.74
CA GLN A 283 -5.31 23.60 8.17
C GLN A 283 -3.99 23.99 8.83
N ASP A 284 -3.91 25.23 9.28
CA ASP A 284 -2.84 25.72 10.16
C ASP A 284 -2.93 24.96 11.49
N ASN A 285 -2.40 23.74 11.50
CA ASN A 285 -2.49 22.80 12.62
C ASN A 285 -1.65 23.22 13.84
N ARG A 286 -1.04 24.42 13.81
CA ARG A 286 -0.47 25.08 14.99
C ARG A 286 -1.53 25.46 16.03
N LYS A 287 -2.83 25.48 15.68
CA LYS A 287 -3.89 25.78 16.66
C LYS A 287 -4.10 24.70 17.73
N ASN A 288 -3.63 23.46 17.53
CA ASN A 288 -3.76 22.42 18.55
C ASN A 288 -2.58 22.35 19.55
N SER A 289 -1.49 23.09 19.34
CA SER A 289 -0.39 23.15 20.33
C SER A 289 -0.60 24.22 21.41
N ARG A 290 -1.52 25.19 21.21
CA ARG A 290 -1.81 26.24 22.21
C ARG A 290 -2.84 25.85 23.28
N ASN A 291 -3.60 24.76 23.09
CA ASN A 291 -4.64 24.33 24.04
C ASN A 291 -4.23 23.13 24.91
N LEU A 292 -2.96 22.69 24.84
CA LEU A 292 -2.46 21.57 25.65
C LEU A 292 -1.63 22.00 26.87
N PHE A 293 -1.43 23.31 27.05
CA PHE A 293 -0.84 23.91 28.25
C PHE A 293 -1.81 24.84 28.98
N SER A 294 -3.10 24.75 28.64
CA SER A 294 -4.18 25.52 29.26
C SER A 294 -5.29 24.61 29.77
N LYS A 295 -4.93 23.71 30.69
CA LYS A 295 -5.63 23.32 31.93
C LYS A 295 -5.03 22.04 32.49
#